data_AF-A0A2M9B5A4-F1
#
_entry.id   AF-A0A2M9B5A4-F1
#
_cell.length_a   1.000
_cell.length_b   1.000
_cell.length_c   1.000
_cell.angle_alpha   90.00
_cell.angle_beta   90.00
_cell.angle_gamma   90.00
#
_symmetry.space_group_name_H-M   'P 1'
#
loop_
_entity.id
_entity.type
_entity.pdbx_description
1 polymer ?
#
loop_
_entity_poly.entity_id
_entity_poly.type
_entity_poly.pdbx_seq_one_letter_code
_entity_poly.pdbx_strand_id
1 'polypeptide(L)'
;MLPSFLRGLLLSSGVYLLFSTSLQAQQAAVRVLVVSPLVGETIDQQEKRYYGLFPYFSTADFDQARFEQSLSPDSTITLQVRFLSGTSRSRVFTPAQFAQVRQSIELRQQELAGAGTSSTGALQYGRSYAVQTADGTSFVGVLVTERPQELDFDVKILGPRTVPRADIRQLELLTPEQARRGWDPVGNGTRVFGMPTARPLRRGETLVQAAGLLNVAASHGFSDRLSAGGVLELPVGPGSRSYVSLTLTGKYAVPVAEKFHVGMYGEVTRAYGLLFGAVYGLGTYGTADHNLTAGVGYGYGYGRFGSTPVVVLGGATRILRRLSLLNETYIYETNVFGVKQRHLLGLFGARVAASRLSGTLGLAYSDGSATAPAYLEVAYRFGQVK
;
A
#
# COMPACT_ATOMS: atom_id res chain seq x y z
N MET A 1 -25.50 45.38 -68.36
CA MET A 1 -24.81 44.63 -69.43
C MET A 1 -23.34 44.52 -69.03
N LEU A 2 -22.90 43.28 -68.75
CA LEU A 2 -21.50 42.84 -68.63
C LEU A 2 -20.78 42.98 -70.00
N PRO A 3 -19.47 42.68 -70.18
CA PRO A 3 -18.49 42.07 -69.26
C PRO A 3 -17.06 42.67 -69.32
N SER A 4 -16.22 42.37 -68.32
CA SER A 4 -14.76 42.31 -68.54
C SER A 4 -14.11 41.36 -67.55
N PHE A 5 -13.99 40.13 -68.03
CA PHE A 5 -13.20 39.02 -67.51
C PHE A 5 -11.80 39.11 -68.16
N LEU A 6 -10.78 38.61 -67.45
CA LEU A 6 -9.52 37.98 -67.93
C LEU A 6 -8.19 38.73 -67.74
N ARG A 7 -7.37 38.04 -66.91
CA ARG A 7 -5.94 37.69 -67.09
C ARG A 7 -4.94 38.85 -66.92
N GLY A 8 -3.87 38.73 -66.15
CA GLY A 8 -3.20 37.56 -65.60
C GLY A 8 -1.70 37.70 -65.87
N LEU A 9 -0.91 37.48 -64.81
CA LEU A 9 0.50 37.08 -64.77
C LEU A 9 1.63 38.13 -64.96
N LEU A 10 2.47 38.12 -63.90
CA LEU A 10 3.93 38.09 -63.84
C LEU A 10 4.74 39.39 -63.67
N LEU A 11 5.51 39.36 -62.56
CA LEU A 11 6.90 39.82 -62.37
C LEU A 11 7.11 41.35 -62.50
N SER A 12 7.78 42.06 -61.62
CA SER A 12 8.82 41.71 -60.65
C SER A 12 9.19 42.98 -59.85
N SER A 13 9.67 42.76 -58.62
CA SER A 13 10.73 43.54 -57.94
C SER A 13 10.58 45.06 -57.78
N GLY A 14 10.49 45.53 -56.52
CA GLY A 14 11.07 46.83 -56.17
C GLY A 14 10.47 47.54 -54.96
N VAL A 15 11.06 47.26 -53.78
CA VAL A 15 11.27 48.22 -52.67
C VAL A 15 10.01 48.82 -52.01
N TYR A 16 9.61 48.23 -50.88
CA TYR A 16 8.94 48.97 -49.81
C TYR A 16 9.82 48.92 -48.55
N LEU A 17 10.42 50.08 -48.23
CA LEU A 17 10.99 50.40 -46.93
C LEU A 17 9.86 50.38 -45.88
N LEU A 18 9.89 49.40 -44.98
CA LEU A 18 9.05 49.39 -43.79
C LEU A 18 9.87 49.90 -42.60
N PHE A 19 9.41 51.02 -42.03
CA PHE A 19 9.81 51.51 -40.72
C PHE A 19 9.49 50.44 -39.67
N SER A 20 10.52 49.88 -39.03
CA SER A 20 10.39 49.09 -37.81
C SER A 20 10.55 50.01 -36.59
N THR A 21 9.43 50.39 -35.98
CA THR A 21 9.44 50.90 -34.61
C THR A 21 9.66 49.72 -33.66
N SER A 22 10.84 49.63 -33.07
CA SER A 22 11.13 48.71 -31.96
C SER A 22 10.36 49.16 -30.72
N LEU A 23 9.23 48.50 -30.43
CA LEU A 23 8.62 48.49 -29.10
C LEU A 23 9.53 47.65 -28.19
N GLN A 24 10.39 48.31 -27.42
CA GLN A 24 11.04 47.69 -26.26
C GLN A 24 9.93 47.33 -25.26
N ALA A 25 9.61 46.04 -25.17
CA ALA A 25 8.76 45.52 -24.11
C ALA A 25 9.47 45.77 -22.77
N GLN A 26 8.92 46.70 -21.99
CA GLN A 26 9.36 46.98 -20.62
C GLN A 26 9.16 45.70 -19.80
N GLN A 27 10.26 45.03 -19.42
CA GLN A 27 10.20 43.85 -18.54
C GLN A 27 9.49 44.27 -17.25
N ALA A 28 8.33 43.67 -17.00
CA ALA A 28 7.60 43.87 -15.75
C ALA A 28 8.54 43.57 -14.58
N ALA A 29 8.56 44.46 -13.58
CA ALA A 29 9.35 44.23 -12.39
C ALA A 29 8.82 42.96 -11.67
N VAL A 30 9.73 42.08 -11.25
CA VAL A 30 9.40 40.78 -10.64
C VAL A 30 9.96 40.72 -9.22
N ARG A 31 9.18 40.17 -8.29
CA ARG A 31 9.60 39.90 -6.91
C ARG A 31 9.80 38.40 -6.69
N VAL A 32 10.94 38.00 -6.14
CA VAL A 32 11.17 36.59 -5.74
C VAL A 32 10.37 36.27 -4.48
N LEU A 33 9.71 35.11 -4.46
CA LEU A 33 8.91 34.63 -3.34
C LEU A 33 9.59 33.45 -2.65
N VAL A 34 9.67 33.51 -1.32
CA VAL A 34 10.06 32.37 -0.47
C VAL A 34 8.82 31.53 -0.19
N VAL A 35 8.78 30.32 -0.76
CA VAL A 35 7.63 29.41 -0.56
C VAL A 35 7.61 28.83 0.85
N SER A 36 8.77 28.56 1.43
CA SER A 36 8.93 28.11 2.81
C SER A 36 10.31 28.53 3.33
N PRO A 37 10.45 28.93 4.61
CA PRO A 37 11.76 29.22 5.19
C PRO A 37 12.70 28.01 5.19
N LEU A 38 12.17 26.79 5.01
CA LEU A 38 12.95 25.54 4.99
C LEU A 38 13.72 25.31 3.68
N VAL A 39 13.38 26.02 2.60
CA VAL A 39 14.02 25.88 1.28
C VAL A 39 14.53 27.21 0.71
N GLY A 40 14.37 28.31 1.45
CA GLY A 40 14.82 29.64 1.02
C GLY A 40 14.16 30.16 -0.28
N GLU A 41 14.90 31.03 -0.97
CA GLU A 41 14.47 31.68 -2.22
C GLU A 41 14.65 30.78 -3.45
N THR A 42 15.60 29.86 -3.39
CA THR A 42 15.98 28.96 -4.49
C THR A 42 15.92 27.53 -3.97
N ILE A 43 15.15 26.69 -4.64
CA ILE A 43 15.02 25.27 -4.36
C ILE A 43 16.00 24.52 -5.23
N ASP A 44 17.00 23.87 -4.64
CA ASP A 44 18.00 23.11 -5.36
C ASP A 44 17.57 21.65 -5.64
N GLN A 45 18.43 20.90 -6.34
CA GLN A 45 18.19 19.49 -6.65
C GLN A 45 18.02 18.61 -5.40
N GLN A 46 18.77 18.88 -4.32
CA GLN A 46 18.71 18.11 -3.08
C GLN A 46 17.39 18.37 -2.35
N GLU A 47 16.98 19.63 -2.24
CA GLU A 47 15.73 20.04 -1.62
C GLU A 47 14.51 19.54 -2.40
N LYS A 48 14.57 19.58 -3.74
CA LYS A 48 13.55 18.95 -4.59
C LYS A 48 13.40 17.47 -4.27
N ARG A 49 14.51 16.73 -4.11
CA ARG A 49 14.50 15.30 -3.72
C ARG A 49 13.92 15.12 -2.32
N TYR A 50 14.44 15.90 -1.38
CA TYR A 50 14.14 15.79 0.05
C TYR A 50 12.65 16.03 0.34
N TYR A 51 12.07 17.06 -0.28
CA TYR A 51 10.67 17.44 -0.09
C TYR A 51 9.71 16.90 -1.17
N GLY A 52 10.20 16.13 -2.15
CA GLY A 52 9.37 15.54 -3.21
C GLY A 52 8.71 16.57 -4.12
N LEU A 53 9.40 17.68 -4.41
CA LEU A 53 8.83 18.82 -5.13
C LEU A 53 8.87 18.64 -6.65
N PHE A 54 7.92 19.28 -7.32
CA PHE A 54 7.82 19.39 -8.77
C PHE A 54 7.94 18.04 -9.50
N PRO A 55 6.98 17.11 -9.28
CA PRO A 55 7.06 15.74 -9.81
C PRO A 55 7.03 15.67 -11.35
N TYR A 56 6.59 16.74 -12.00
CA TYR A 56 6.58 16.89 -13.46
C TYR A 56 7.94 17.31 -14.05
N PHE A 57 8.96 17.56 -13.20
CA PHE A 57 10.33 17.76 -13.64
C PHE A 57 11.22 16.61 -13.15
N SER A 58 11.98 16.03 -14.10
CA SER A 58 13.01 15.04 -13.83
C SER A 58 13.98 15.59 -12.80
N THR A 59 14.19 14.85 -11.72
CA THR A 59 15.17 15.22 -10.70
C THR A 59 16.59 15.13 -11.25
N ALA A 60 16.88 14.22 -12.18
CA ALA A 60 18.23 14.02 -12.72
C ALA A 60 18.74 15.23 -13.50
N ASP A 61 17.85 15.94 -14.18
CA ASP A 61 18.20 17.09 -15.03
C ASP A 61 17.95 18.45 -14.34
N PHE A 62 17.44 18.44 -13.12
CA PHE A 62 17.07 19.65 -12.37
C PHE A 62 18.29 20.29 -11.72
N ASP A 63 18.48 21.59 -11.93
CA ASP A 63 19.50 22.40 -11.27
C ASP A 63 18.88 23.14 -10.08
N GLN A 64 17.99 24.08 -10.37
CA GLN A 64 17.35 24.91 -9.36
C GLN A 64 15.97 25.43 -9.82
N ALA A 65 15.13 25.81 -8.87
CA ALA A 65 13.88 26.51 -9.14
C ALA A 65 13.63 27.66 -8.16
N ARG A 66 12.89 28.67 -8.60
CA ARG A 66 12.44 29.77 -7.72
C ARG A 66 11.04 30.25 -8.11
N PHE A 67 10.32 30.78 -7.13
CA PHE A 67 9.02 31.41 -7.37
C PHE A 67 9.20 32.91 -7.56
N GLU A 68 8.49 33.45 -8.53
CA GLU A 68 8.52 34.84 -8.95
C GLU A 68 7.10 35.38 -9.02
N GLN A 69 6.86 36.59 -8.52
CA GLN A 69 5.58 37.28 -8.63
C GLN A 69 5.74 38.51 -9.51
N SER A 70 4.91 38.63 -10.53
CA SER A 70 4.85 39.84 -11.34
C SER A 70 4.29 41.00 -10.52
N LEU A 71 4.91 42.19 -10.59
CA LEU A 71 4.42 43.41 -9.96
C LEU A 71 3.38 44.16 -10.82
N SER A 72 2.85 43.50 -11.86
CA SER A 72 1.70 43.97 -12.63
C SER A 72 0.37 43.71 -11.87
N PRO A 73 -0.74 44.36 -12.28
CA PRO A 73 -2.03 44.25 -11.58
C PRO A 73 -2.57 42.82 -11.43
N ASP A 74 -2.14 41.90 -12.30
CA ASP A 74 -2.51 40.49 -12.29
C ASP A 74 -1.77 39.66 -11.22
N SER A 75 -0.69 40.19 -10.62
CA SER A 75 0.06 39.60 -9.49
C SER A 75 0.40 38.12 -9.67
N THR A 76 0.68 37.71 -10.91
CA THR A 76 0.84 36.31 -11.31
C THR A 76 2.09 35.69 -10.68
N ILE A 77 1.92 34.51 -10.08
CA ILE A 77 3.02 33.73 -9.51
C ILE A 77 3.51 32.75 -10.57
N THR A 78 4.82 32.73 -10.82
CA THR A 78 5.47 31.84 -11.78
C THR A 78 6.60 31.08 -11.11
N LEU A 79 6.65 29.76 -11.32
CA LEU A 79 7.80 28.94 -11.00
C LEU A 79 8.76 28.97 -12.17
N GLN A 80 9.97 29.50 -11.97
CA GLN A 80 11.07 29.41 -12.91
C GLN A 80 11.95 28.22 -12.55
N VAL A 81 12.20 27.33 -13.50
CA VAL A 81 13.06 26.17 -13.32
C VAL A 81 14.20 26.21 -14.32
N ARG A 82 15.42 26.07 -13.82
CA ARG A 82 16.64 25.88 -14.60
C ARG A 82 17.03 24.41 -14.57
N PHE A 83 17.44 23.89 -15.72
CA PHE A 83 17.95 22.54 -15.86
C PHE A 83 19.47 22.56 -16.02
N LEU A 84 20.13 21.44 -15.68
CA LEU A 84 21.58 21.27 -15.81
C LEU A 84 22.07 21.46 -17.26
N SER A 85 21.19 21.24 -18.24
CA SER A 85 21.45 21.53 -19.67
C SER A 85 21.53 23.02 -20.01
N GLY A 86 21.30 23.91 -19.04
CA GLY A 86 21.21 25.36 -19.23
C GLY A 86 19.85 25.85 -19.74
N THR A 87 18.94 24.93 -20.11
CA THR A 87 17.58 25.30 -20.52
C THR A 87 16.74 25.75 -19.31
N SER A 88 15.73 26.58 -19.56
CA SER A 88 14.81 27.05 -18.52
C SER A 88 13.36 26.83 -18.93
N ARG A 89 12.49 26.54 -17.96
CA ARG A 89 11.04 26.44 -18.16
C ARG A 89 10.31 27.22 -17.08
N SER A 90 9.23 27.87 -17.46
CA SER A 90 8.35 28.59 -16.56
C SER A 90 6.99 27.88 -16.44
N ARG A 91 6.36 27.99 -15.27
CA ARG A 91 4.99 27.51 -15.06
C ARG A 91 4.23 28.47 -14.16
N VAL A 92 3.04 28.88 -14.58
CA VAL A 92 2.16 29.74 -13.78
C VAL A 92 1.53 28.94 -12.63
N PHE A 93 1.43 29.58 -11.47
CA PHE A 93 0.84 29.08 -10.24
C PHE A 93 -0.29 29.98 -9.77
N THR A 94 -1.39 29.38 -9.33
CA THR A 94 -2.39 30.10 -8.55
C THR A 94 -1.91 30.27 -7.10
N PRO A 95 -2.43 31.26 -6.34
CA PRO A 95 -2.12 31.39 -4.92
C PRO A 95 -2.38 30.12 -4.11
N ALA A 96 -3.45 29.38 -4.45
CA ALA A 96 -3.77 28.09 -3.83
C ALA A 96 -2.71 27.02 -4.12
N GLN A 97 -2.21 26.95 -5.36
CA GLN A 97 -1.14 26.00 -5.72
C GLN A 97 0.18 26.36 -5.03
N PHE A 98 0.50 27.64 -4.89
CA PHE A 98 1.67 28.10 -4.13
C PHE A 98 1.56 27.70 -2.64
N ALA A 99 0.38 27.89 -2.04
CA ALA A 99 0.11 27.46 -0.66
C ALA A 99 0.19 25.93 -0.50
N GLN A 100 -0.26 25.15 -1.49
CA GLN A 100 -0.13 23.69 -1.49
C GLN A 100 1.34 23.24 -1.49
N VAL A 101 2.21 23.93 -2.24
CA VAL A 101 3.65 23.62 -2.21
C VAL A 101 4.22 23.85 -0.82
N ARG A 102 3.88 24.97 -0.16
CA ARG A 102 4.27 25.21 1.24
C ARG A 102 3.78 24.09 2.17
N GLN A 103 2.50 23.74 2.09
CA GLN A 103 1.92 22.67 2.92
C GLN A 103 2.60 21.32 2.69
N SER A 104 2.99 21.01 1.45
CA SER A 104 3.71 19.76 1.15
C SER A 104 5.09 19.72 1.80
N ILE A 105 5.82 20.84 1.83
CA ILE A 105 7.11 20.97 2.51
C ILE A 105 6.94 20.78 4.03
N GLU A 106 5.96 21.46 4.63
CA GLU A 106 5.69 21.37 6.08
C GLU A 106 5.22 19.98 6.49
N LEU A 107 4.31 19.37 5.73
CA LEU A 107 3.83 18.01 5.99
C LEU A 107 4.94 17.00 5.83
N ARG A 108 5.81 17.15 4.82
CA ARG A 108 6.98 16.27 4.65
C ARG A 108 7.98 16.43 5.78
N GLN A 109 8.19 17.65 6.28
CA GLN A 109 9.02 17.89 7.46
C GLN A 109 8.45 17.22 8.71
N GLN A 110 7.13 17.28 8.90
CA GLN A 110 6.44 16.59 9.99
C GLN A 110 6.45 15.07 9.84
N GLU A 111 6.29 14.55 8.62
CA GLU A 111 6.42 13.12 8.32
C GLU A 111 7.83 12.62 8.62
N LEU A 112 8.87 13.37 8.27
CA LEU A 112 10.26 13.00 8.54
C LEU A 112 10.60 13.13 10.03
N ALA A 113 10.08 14.16 10.70
CA ALA A 113 10.20 14.32 12.15
C ALA A 113 9.43 13.21 12.92
N GLY A 114 8.27 12.78 12.41
CA GLY A 114 7.45 11.69 12.95
C GLY A 114 7.89 10.29 12.51
N ALA A 115 8.59 10.16 11.38
CA ALA A 115 9.23 8.91 10.94
C ALA A 115 10.45 8.56 11.80
N GLY A 116 11.00 9.53 12.54
CA GLY A 116 11.93 9.29 13.65
C GLY A 116 11.32 8.58 14.87
N THR A 117 10.01 8.32 14.87
CA THR A 117 9.28 7.69 15.99
C THR A 117 8.60 6.36 15.62
N SER A 118 9.22 5.58 14.72
CA SER A 118 8.97 4.13 14.64
C SER A 118 10.14 3.39 15.29
N SER A 119 9.95 3.01 16.56
CA SER A 119 10.87 2.29 17.45
C SER A 119 12.28 2.87 17.59
N THR A 120 12.43 3.93 18.38
CA THR A 120 13.72 4.36 18.95
C THR A 120 14.12 3.40 20.08
N GLY A 121 14.37 2.14 19.73
CA GLY A 121 15.43 1.39 20.42
C GLY A 121 16.74 1.81 19.75
N ALA A 122 17.76 2.16 20.53
CA ALA A 122 19.09 2.42 19.98
C ALA A 122 19.47 1.30 19.00
N LEU A 123 20.02 1.68 17.84
CA LEU A 123 20.49 0.68 16.87
C LEU A 123 21.49 -0.26 17.57
N GLN A 124 21.29 -1.55 17.38
CA GLN A 124 22.07 -2.57 18.08
C GLN A 124 23.17 -3.09 17.17
N TYR A 125 24.41 -2.73 17.49
CA TYR A 125 25.59 -3.25 16.82
C TYR A 125 25.66 -4.78 16.89
N GLY A 126 26.13 -5.41 15.82
CA GLY A 126 26.24 -6.86 15.73
C GLY A 126 24.90 -7.59 15.56
N ARG A 127 23.78 -6.88 15.40
CA ARG A 127 22.47 -7.46 15.11
C ARG A 127 22.13 -7.40 13.63
N SER A 128 21.34 -8.37 13.18
CA SER A 128 20.87 -8.42 11.80
C SER A 128 19.65 -7.54 11.60
N TYR A 129 19.67 -6.76 10.52
CA TYR A 129 18.58 -5.92 10.08
C TYR A 129 18.14 -6.32 8.67
N ALA A 130 16.84 -6.28 8.42
CA ALA A 130 16.31 -6.21 7.07
C ALA A 130 16.26 -4.75 6.64
N VAL A 131 16.95 -4.44 5.54
CA VAL A 131 17.08 -3.11 4.97
C VAL A 131 16.35 -3.08 3.64
N GLN A 132 15.46 -2.12 3.46
CA GLN A 132 14.91 -1.75 2.16
C GLN A 132 15.29 -0.31 1.85
N THR A 133 15.86 -0.09 0.69
CA THR A 133 16.30 1.23 0.22
C THR A 133 15.24 1.89 -0.67
N ALA A 134 15.39 3.19 -0.91
CA ALA A 134 14.48 4.00 -1.71
C ALA A 134 14.43 3.54 -3.18
N ASP A 135 15.52 2.98 -3.70
CA ASP A 135 15.61 2.41 -5.05
C ASP A 135 14.93 1.03 -5.19
N GLY A 136 14.46 0.45 -4.08
CA GLY A 136 13.78 -0.85 -4.03
C GLY A 136 14.69 -2.04 -3.67
N THR A 137 16.00 -1.84 -3.59
CA THR A 137 16.95 -2.88 -3.18
C THR A 137 16.67 -3.29 -1.74
N SER A 138 16.56 -4.60 -1.51
CA SER A 138 16.30 -5.18 -0.19
C SER A 138 17.35 -6.22 0.17
N PHE A 139 17.91 -6.15 1.37
CA PHE A 139 18.93 -7.10 1.84
C PHE A 139 18.86 -7.31 3.36
N VAL A 140 19.49 -8.39 3.82
CA VAL A 140 19.70 -8.65 5.26
C VAL A 140 21.17 -8.49 5.56
N GLY A 141 21.51 -7.63 6.51
CA GLY A 141 22.89 -7.35 6.91
C GLY A 141 23.04 -7.18 8.41
N VAL A 142 24.23 -7.47 8.93
CA VAL A 142 24.57 -7.20 10.34
C VAL A 142 25.03 -5.75 10.44
N LEU A 143 24.42 -4.95 11.31
CA LEU A 143 24.87 -3.58 11.53
C LEU A 143 26.23 -3.59 12.21
N VAL A 144 27.24 -3.04 11.54
CA VAL A 144 28.62 -2.99 12.05
C VAL A 144 28.95 -1.61 12.60
N THR A 145 28.54 -0.56 11.88
CA THR A 145 28.86 0.83 12.23
C THR A 145 27.66 1.73 11.99
N GLU A 146 27.45 2.67 12.90
CA GLU A 146 26.48 3.75 12.79
C GLU A 146 27.24 5.06 12.62
N ARG A 147 26.99 5.78 11.52
CA ARG A 147 27.45 7.15 11.31
C ARG A 147 26.24 8.09 11.27
N PRO A 148 26.44 9.41 11.43
CA PRO A 148 25.34 10.37 11.42
C PRO A 148 24.51 10.35 10.13
N GLN A 149 25.13 10.09 8.99
CA GLN A 149 24.47 10.11 7.68
C GLN A 149 24.38 8.73 7.01
N GLU A 150 25.11 7.73 7.53
CA GLU A 150 25.30 6.43 6.88
C GLU A 150 25.22 5.29 7.90
N LEU A 151 24.80 4.12 7.44
CA LEU A 151 24.87 2.87 8.21
C LEU A 151 25.71 1.85 7.42
N ASP A 152 26.64 1.19 8.10
CA ASP A 152 27.47 0.13 7.51
C ASP A 152 26.93 -1.25 7.92
N PHE A 153 26.61 -2.06 6.93
CA PHE A 153 26.11 -3.43 7.11
C PHE A 153 27.10 -4.45 6.55
N ASP A 154 27.40 -5.49 7.31
CA ASP A 154 28.06 -6.68 6.76
C ASP A 154 27.02 -7.62 6.16
N VAL A 155 27.12 -7.87 4.85
CA VAL A 155 26.20 -8.73 4.09
C VAL A 155 26.92 -9.99 3.66
N LYS A 156 26.48 -11.13 4.20
CA LYS A 156 27.12 -12.46 4.10
C LYS A 156 27.45 -12.95 2.67
N ILE A 157 26.84 -12.37 1.63
CA ILE A 157 27.04 -12.74 0.22
C ILE A 157 27.57 -11.56 -0.60
N LEU A 158 27.07 -10.34 -0.34
CA LEU A 158 27.39 -9.16 -1.13
C LEU A 158 28.60 -8.37 -0.61
N GLY A 159 29.17 -8.78 0.52
CA GLY A 159 30.19 -8.04 1.24
C GLY A 159 29.63 -6.83 2.00
N PRO A 160 30.49 -6.02 2.64
CA PRO A 160 30.06 -4.84 3.37
C PRO A 160 29.34 -3.84 2.46
N ARG A 161 28.28 -3.23 2.99
CA ARG A 161 27.43 -2.26 2.32
C ARG A 161 27.20 -1.05 3.20
N THR A 162 27.62 0.12 2.72
CA THR A 162 27.29 1.41 3.32
C THR A 162 26.02 1.93 2.65
N VAL A 163 25.03 2.29 3.47
CA VAL A 163 23.76 2.83 2.98
C VAL A 163 23.51 4.20 3.64
N PRO A 164 23.31 5.26 2.85
CA PRO A 164 22.89 6.56 3.37
C PRO A 164 21.55 6.42 4.09
N ARG A 165 21.41 7.00 5.28
CA ARG A 165 20.15 6.98 6.04
C ARG A 165 18.99 7.55 5.25
N ALA A 166 19.26 8.57 4.43
CA ALA A 166 18.28 9.19 3.54
C ALA A 166 17.72 8.22 2.50
N ASP A 167 18.51 7.20 2.12
CA ASP A 167 18.11 6.18 1.16
C ASP A 167 17.44 4.98 1.82
N ILE A 168 17.42 4.90 3.16
CA ILE A 168 16.76 3.81 3.87
C ILE A 168 15.26 4.10 3.95
N ARG A 169 14.47 3.29 3.23
CA ARG A 169 13.02 3.31 3.29
C ARG A 169 12.47 2.53 4.48
N GLN A 170 13.09 1.39 4.80
CA GLN A 170 12.68 0.53 5.91
C GLN A 170 13.90 -0.13 6.53
N LEU A 171 13.92 -0.18 7.86
CA LEU A 171 14.95 -0.82 8.67
C LEU A 171 14.28 -1.60 9.79
N GLU A 172 14.35 -2.93 9.75
CA GLU A 172 13.71 -3.80 10.75
C GLU A 172 14.74 -4.69 11.43
N LEU A 173 14.81 -4.63 12.77
CA LEU A 173 15.64 -5.52 13.57
C LEU A 173 15.08 -6.95 13.49
N LEU A 174 15.94 -7.90 13.10
CA LEU A 174 15.55 -9.30 12.96
C LEU A 174 15.86 -10.10 14.21
N THR A 175 14.99 -11.04 14.56
CA THR A 175 15.32 -12.08 15.55
C THR A 175 16.42 -13.01 14.98
N PRO A 176 17.19 -13.70 15.84
CA PRO A 176 18.19 -14.67 15.38
C PRO A 176 17.62 -15.74 14.42
N GLU A 177 16.37 -16.15 14.64
CA GLU A 177 15.65 -17.09 13.79
C GLU A 177 15.32 -16.50 12.41
N GLN A 178 14.84 -15.25 12.38
CA GLN A 178 14.56 -14.53 11.13
C GLN A 178 15.83 -14.28 10.32
N ALA A 179 16.92 -13.87 10.99
CA ALA A 179 18.22 -13.65 10.36
C ALA A 179 18.78 -14.94 9.74
N ARG A 180 18.70 -16.07 10.45
CA ARG A 180 19.16 -17.38 9.94
C ARG A 180 18.34 -17.88 8.75
N ARG A 181 17.03 -17.70 8.79
CA ARG A 181 16.09 -18.19 7.76
C ARG A 181 16.01 -17.28 6.53
N GLY A 182 16.43 -16.02 6.67
CA GLY A 182 16.12 -14.95 5.73
C GLY A 182 14.72 -14.38 6.00
N TRP A 183 14.56 -13.08 5.74
CA TRP A 183 13.36 -12.32 6.06
C TRP A 183 12.70 -11.75 4.80
N ASP A 184 11.38 -11.86 4.76
CA ASP A 184 10.47 -11.18 3.84
C ASP A 184 9.18 -10.87 4.64
N PRO A 185 8.45 -9.77 4.34
CA PRO A 185 7.17 -9.50 4.98
C PRO A 185 6.20 -10.68 4.83
N VAL A 186 5.45 -11.00 5.89
CA VAL A 186 4.44 -12.07 5.82
C VAL A 186 3.29 -11.59 4.96
N GLY A 187 3.10 -12.28 3.83
CA GLY A 187 2.16 -11.90 2.77
C GLY A 187 0.70 -11.82 3.21
N ASN A 188 0.28 -12.46 4.31
CA ASN A 188 -1.08 -12.30 4.83
C ASN A 188 -1.19 -12.77 6.29
N GLY A 189 -1.31 -11.83 7.23
CA GLY A 189 -1.53 -12.10 8.66
C GLY A 189 -2.95 -11.77 9.15
N THR A 190 -3.83 -11.36 8.23
CA THR A 190 -5.19 -10.87 8.52
C THR A 190 -6.26 -11.97 8.47
N ARG A 191 -5.88 -13.14 7.95
CA ARG A 191 -6.66 -14.37 7.81
C ARG A 191 -5.75 -15.59 7.72
N VAL A 192 -6.28 -16.76 8.07
CA VAL A 192 -5.60 -18.05 7.89
C VAL A 192 -5.88 -18.57 6.48
N PHE A 193 -7.05 -19.13 6.21
CA PHE A 193 -7.60 -19.33 4.87
C PHE A 193 -8.81 -18.41 4.69
N GLY A 194 -10.01 -18.92 4.95
CA GLY A 194 -11.24 -18.14 5.02
C GLY A 194 -11.43 -17.46 6.37
N MET A 195 -10.96 -18.09 7.45
CA MET A 195 -11.11 -17.58 8.81
C MET A 195 -10.30 -16.29 9.01
N PRO A 196 -10.93 -15.20 9.46
CA PRO A 196 -10.23 -13.97 9.82
C PRO A 196 -9.38 -14.17 11.09
N THR A 197 -8.27 -13.44 11.18
CA THR A 197 -7.57 -13.25 12.46
C THR A 197 -8.03 -11.95 13.12
N ALA A 198 -7.76 -11.80 14.41
CA ALA A 198 -7.90 -10.55 15.15
C ALA A 198 -6.81 -9.51 14.77
N ARG A 199 -6.24 -9.58 13.56
CA ARG A 199 -5.31 -8.57 13.05
C ARG A 199 -5.93 -7.88 11.84
N PRO A 200 -6.18 -6.57 11.89
CA PRO A 200 -6.78 -5.86 10.77
C PRO A 200 -5.75 -5.58 9.69
N LEU A 201 -6.24 -5.18 8.51
CA LEU A 201 -5.39 -4.49 7.54
C LEU A 201 -4.97 -3.15 8.12
N ARG A 202 -3.75 -2.71 7.84
CA ARG A 202 -3.26 -1.39 8.28
C ARG A 202 -3.98 -0.28 7.54
N ARG A 203 -3.92 0.94 8.08
CA ARG A 203 -4.48 2.12 7.42
C ARG A 203 -3.91 2.26 6.00
N GLY A 204 -4.79 2.36 5.00
CA GLY A 204 -4.42 2.51 3.60
C GLY A 204 -3.87 1.24 2.95
N GLU A 205 -3.91 0.11 3.64
CA GLU A 205 -3.52 -1.18 3.08
C GLU A 205 -4.71 -1.84 2.38
N THR A 206 -4.50 -2.36 1.18
CA THR A 206 -5.51 -3.08 0.40
C THR A 206 -5.02 -4.47 0.05
N LEU A 207 -5.91 -5.44 0.17
CA LEU A 207 -5.70 -6.84 -0.13
C LEU A 207 -6.74 -7.27 -1.17
N VAL A 208 -6.27 -7.71 -2.33
CA VAL A 208 -7.11 -8.30 -3.37
C VAL A 208 -6.74 -9.77 -3.52
N GLN A 209 -7.75 -10.63 -3.65
CA GLN A 209 -7.55 -12.07 -3.66
C GLN A 209 -8.45 -12.75 -4.67
N ALA A 210 -7.97 -13.82 -5.26
CA ALA A 210 -8.78 -14.81 -5.94
C ALA A 210 -8.65 -16.11 -5.14
N ALA A 211 -9.77 -16.62 -4.63
CA ALA A 211 -9.85 -17.86 -3.86
C ALA A 211 -10.76 -18.87 -4.58
N GLY A 212 -10.26 -20.09 -4.78
CA GLY A 212 -10.82 -21.03 -5.76
C GLY A 212 -10.75 -20.47 -7.19
N LEU A 213 -11.50 -21.08 -8.11
CA LEU A 213 -11.60 -20.57 -9.48
C LEU A 213 -12.54 -19.35 -9.60
N LEU A 214 -13.45 -19.14 -8.64
CA LEU A 214 -14.62 -18.28 -8.84
C LEU A 214 -14.78 -17.15 -7.84
N ASN A 215 -14.09 -17.12 -6.70
CA ASN A 215 -14.27 -16.04 -5.72
C ASN A 215 -13.21 -14.97 -5.86
N VAL A 216 -13.63 -13.73 -6.09
CA VAL A 216 -12.76 -12.56 -6.08
C VAL A 216 -13.09 -11.72 -4.86
N ALA A 217 -12.09 -11.45 -4.03
CA ALA A 217 -12.23 -10.69 -2.80
C ALA A 217 -11.38 -9.42 -2.84
N ALA A 218 -11.89 -8.37 -2.21
CA ALA A 218 -11.12 -7.16 -1.91
C ALA A 218 -11.37 -6.75 -0.46
N SER A 219 -10.34 -6.25 0.22
CA SER A 219 -10.43 -5.76 1.59
C SER A 219 -9.51 -4.56 1.76
N HIS A 220 -9.97 -3.55 2.51
CA HIS A 220 -9.26 -2.30 2.72
C HIS A 220 -9.23 -1.94 4.21
N GLY A 221 -8.07 -1.50 4.70
CA GLY A 221 -7.89 -0.96 6.04
C GLY A 221 -8.15 0.53 6.08
N PHE A 222 -9.27 0.94 6.69
CA PHE A 222 -9.60 2.37 6.89
C PHE A 222 -8.78 2.99 8.03
N SER A 223 -8.40 2.18 9.00
CA SER A 223 -7.49 2.53 10.09
C SER A 223 -6.70 1.29 10.54
N ASP A 224 -5.76 1.45 11.46
CA ASP A 224 -5.04 0.32 12.07
C ASP A 224 -5.92 -0.57 12.97
N ARG A 225 -7.21 -0.24 13.10
CA ARG A 225 -8.18 -1.00 13.89
C ARG A 225 -9.38 -1.49 13.08
N LEU A 226 -9.72 -0.80 11.98
CA LEU A 226 -10.94 -1.03 11.20
C LEU A 226 -10.60 -1.35 9.75
N SER A 227 -11.13 -2.46 9.27
CA SER A 227 -11.08 -2.85 7.86
C SER A 227 -12.43 -3.36 7.39
N ALA A 228 -12.76 -3.14 6.13
CA ALA A 228 -13.93 -3.74 5.49
C ALA A 228 -13.57 -4.29 4.12
N GLY A 229 -14.41 -5.17 3.60
CA GLY A 229 -14.17 -5.79 2.32
C GLY A 229 -15.42 -6.43 1.75
N GLY A 230 -15.22 -7.17 0.68
CA GLY A 230 -16.24 -8.01 0.12
C GLY A 230 -15.67 -9.12 -0.74
N VAL A 231 -16.51 -10.10 -1.00
CA VAL A 231 -16.24 -11.24 -1.88
C VAL A 231 -17.35 -11.30 -2.91
N LEU A 232 -16.97 -11.45 -4.17
CA LEU A 232 -17.87 -11.67 -5.29
C LEU A 232 -17.56 -13.03 -5.89
N GLU A 233 -18.60 -13.85 -6.01
CA GLU A 233 -18.52 -15.10 -6.76
C GLU A 233 -18.86 -14.84 -8.22
N LEU A 234 -17.92 -15.16 -9.13
CA LEU A 234 -18.05 -14.92 -10.55
C LEU A 234 -19.02 -15.92 -11.19
N PRO A 235 -20.04 -15.46 -11.93
CA PRO A 235 -20.96 -16.34 -12.64
C PRO A 235 -20.26 -16.94 -13.86
N VAL A 236 -20.01 -18.26 -13.84
CA VAL A 236 -19.41 -18.97 -14.99
C VAL A 236 -20.39 -20.03 -15.50
N GLY A 237 -20.71 -19.96 -16.80
CA GLY A 237 -21.54 -20.93 -17.52
C GLY A 237 -23.00 -20.48 -17.78
N PRO A 238 -23.74 -21.19 -18.66
CA PRO A 238 -25.13 -20.88 -18.96
C PRO A 238 -26.02 -21.07 -17.71
N GLY A 239 -26.84 -20.06 -17.37
CA GLY A 239 -27.72 -20.09 -16.18
C GLY A 239 -27.09 -19.59 -14.88
N SER A 240 -25.80 -19.23 -14.88
CA SER A 240 -25.03 -18.80 -13.70
C SER A 240 -25.46 -17.47 -13.07
N ARG A 241 -26.28 -16.65 -13.75
CA ARG A 241 -26.78 -15.36 -13.22
C ARG A 241 -27.59 -15.51 -11.92
N SER A 242 -28.21 -16.67 -11.69
CA SER A 242 -28.95 -16.97 -10.46
C SER A 242 -28.06 -17.37 -9.27
N TYR A 243 -26.75 -17.53 -9.50
CA TYR A 243 -25.77 -18.08 -8.55
C TYR A 243 -24.73 -17.04 -8.09
N VAL A 244 -24.87 -15.77 -8.47
CA VAL A 244 -23.96 -14.71 -8.01
C VAL A 244 -24.17 -14.47 -6.51
N SER A 245 -23.13 -14.69 -5.73
CA SER A 245 -23.09 -14.31 -4.32
C SER A 245 -22.26 -13.05 -4.12
N LEU A 246 -22.76 -12.16 -3.26
CA LEU A 246 -22.04 -10.98 -2.79
C LEU A 246 -21.96 -11.03 -1.27
N THR A 247 -20.73 -11.09 -0.77
CA THR A 247 -20.42 -11.00 0.65
C THR A 247 -19.83 -9.63 0.95
N LEU A 248 -20.33 -8.97 1.99
CA LEU A 248 -19.68 -7.81 2.60
C LEU A 248 -19.12 -8.22 3.95
N THR A 249 -17.92 -7.74 4.26
CA THR A 249 -17.20 -8.10 5.48
C THR A 249 -16.75 -6.84 6.21
N GLY A 250 -16.76 -6.91 7.54
CA GLY A 250 -16.30 -5.86 8.42
C GLY A 250 -15.48 -6.47 9.55
N LYS A 251 -14.37 -5.83 9.91
CA LYS A 251 -13.50 -6.28 10.98
C LYS A 251 -13.00 -5.10 11.79
N TYR A 252 -13.18 -5.20 13.11
CA TYR A 252 -12.61 -4.28 14.08
C TYR A 252 -11.70 -5.07 15.03
N ALA A 253 -10.46 -4.64 15.22
CA ALA A 253 -9.50 -5.34 16.05
C ALA A 253 -8.51 -4.38 16.72
N VAL A 254 -8.09 -4.73 17.94
CA VAL A 254 -7.19 -3.93 18.76
C VAL A 254 -6.09 -4.80 19.38
N PRO A 255 -4.84 -4.32 19.43
CA PRO A 255 -3.81 -4.94 20.25
C PRO A 255 -4.12 -4.68 21.73
N VAL A 256 -4.18 -5.74 22.54
CA VAL A 256 -4.37 -5.66 23.99
C VAL A 256 -3.09 -5.98 24.76
N ALA A 257 -2.13 -6.63 24.10
CA ALA A 257 -0.76 -6.82 24.56
C ALA A 257 0.18 -6.92 23.36
N GLU A 258 1.50 -6.91 23.59
CA GLU A 258 2.53 -6.94 22.53
C GLU A 258 2.29 -8.02 21.46
N LYS A 259 1.86 -9.21 21.87
CA LYS A 259 1.59 -10.35 20.99
C LYS A 259 0.13 -10.76 20.95
N PHE A 260 -0.76 -10.03 21.61
CA PHE A 260 -2.16 -10.45 21.74
C PHE A 260 -3.12 -9.39 21.21
N HIS A 261 -3.98 -9.81 20.28
CA HIS A 261 -4.98 -8.97 19.65
C HIS A 261 -6.36 -9.57 19.88
N VAL A 262 -7.35 -8.71 20.06
CA VAL A 262 -8.76 -9.09 20.17
C VAL A 262 -9.55 -8.31 19.15
N GLY A 263 -10.54 -8.95 18.54
CA GLY A 263 -11.36 -8.30 17.52
C GLY A 263 -12.70 -8.96 17.33
N MET A 264 -13.52 -8.27 16.54
CA MET A 264 -14.78 -8.74 16.02
C MET A 264 -14.73 -8.75 14.50
N TYR A 265 -15.36 -9.74 13.91
CA TYR A 265 -15.57 -9.84 12.48
C TYR A 265 -17.04 -10.12 12.21
N GLY A 266 -17.59 -9.48 11.18
CA GLY A 266 -18.93 -9.73 10.70
C GLY A 266 -18.93 -9.85 9.20
N GLU A 267 -19.79 -10.72 8.69
CA GLU A 267 -20.06 -10.83 7.27
C GLU A 267 -21.54 -11.01 6.99
N VAL A 268 -21.95 -10.51 5.84
CA VAL A 268 -23.30 -10.67 5.30
C VAL A 268 -23.19 -11.05 3.84
N THR A 269 -23.83 -12.15 3.47
CA THR A 269 -23.80 -12.74 2.14
C THR A 269 -25.20 -12.76 1.57
N ARG A 270 -25.38 -12.17 0.39
CA ARG A 270 -26.59 -12.34 -0.40
C ARG A 270 -26.32 -13.39 -1.47
N ALA A 271 -27.05 -14.50 -1.43
CA ALA A 271 -26.95 -15.59 -2.40
C ALA A 271 -28.34 -16.23 -2.57
N TYR A 272 -28.72 -16.63 -3.79
CA TYR A 272 -29.98 -17.33 -4.06
C TYR A 272 -31.26 -16.62 -3.57
N GLY A 273 -31.24 -15.28 -3.53
CA GLY A 273 -32.34 -14.50 -2.97
C GLY A 273 -32.45 -14.55 -1.43
N LEU A 274 -31.55 -15.27 -0.76
CA LEU A 274 -31.45 -15.39 0.67
C LEU A 274 -30.32 -14.50 1.22
N LEU A 275 -30.45 -14.17 2.50
CA LEU A 275 -29.44 -13.44 3.26
C LEU A 275 -28.86 -14.38 4.32
N PHE A 276 -27.55 -14.59 4.23
CA PHE A 276 -26.76 -15.32 5.21
C PHE A 276 -25.75 -14.38 5.84
N GLY A 277 -25.12 -14.79 6.93
CA GLY A 277 -24.04 -14.04 7.53
C GLY A 277 -23.44 -14.76 8.70
N ALA A 278 -22.42 -14.16 9.29
CA ALA A 278 -21.85 -14.65 10.53
C ALA A 278 -21.21 -13.49 11.29
N VAL A 279 -21.18 -13.60 12.61
CA VAL A 279 -20.46 -12.69 13.49
C VAL A 279 -19.56 -13.49 14.42
N TYR A 280 -18.33 -13.04 14.62
CA TYR A 280 -17.33 -13.72 15.43
C TYR A 280 -16.64 -12.73 16.37
N GLY A 281 -16.40 -13.17 17.60
CA GLY A 281 -15.34 -12.65 18.46
C GLY A 281 -14.08 -13.48 18.28
N LEU A 282 -12.92 -12.83 18.15
CA LEU A 282 -11.64 -13.44 17.80
C LEU A 282 -10.55 -12.96 18.76
N GLY A 283 -9.68 -13.86 19.17
CA GLY A 283 -8.40 -13.57 19.82
C GLY A 283 -7.26 -14.16 19.01
N THR A 284 -6.23 -13.37 18.73
CA THR A 284 -5.02 -13.82 18.02
C THR A 284 -3.79 -13.56 18.87
N TYR A 285 -3.07 -14.63 19.20
CA TYR A 285 -1.80 -14.60 19.92
C TYR A 285 -0.62 -14.92 19.01
N GLY A 286 0.49 -14.19 19.16
CA GLY A 286 1.78 -14.46 18.52
C GLY A 286 2.31 -13.30 17.67
N THR A 287 3.17 -13.61 16.72
CA THR A 287 3.80 -12.68 15.77
C THR A 287 3.25 -12.87 14.35
N ALA A 288 3.73 -12.11 13.37
CA ALA A 288 3.38 -12.33 11.96
C ALA A 288 3.83 -13.72 11.48
N ASP A 289 4.97 -14.22 11.98
CA ASP A 289 5.55 -15.50 11.58
C ASP A 289 4.87 -16.69 12.26
N HIS A 290 4.46 -16.53 13.52
CA HIS A 290 3.87 -17.60 14.32
C HIS A 290 2.65 -17.05 15.05
N ASN A 291 1.46 -17.47 14.67
CA ASN A 291 0.25 -17.05 15.33
C ASN A 291 -0.76 -18.18 15.48
N LEU A 292 -1.56 -18.03 16.54
CA LEU A 292 -2.73 -18.84 16.84
C LEU A 292 -3.90 -17.89 17.01
N THR A 293 -5.03 -18.23 16.42
CA THR A 293 -6.29 -17.52 16.50
C THR A 293 -7.34 -18.50 17.02
N ALA A 294 -8.14 -18.03 17.97
CA ALA A 294 -9.33 -18.72 18.43
C ALA A 294 -10.50 -17.73 18.44
N GLY A 295 -11.70 -18.22 18.23
CA GLY A 295 -12.89 -17.39 18.26
C GLY A 295 -14.17 -18.18 18.46
N VAL A 296 -15.23 -17.44 18.69
CA VAL A 296 -16.59 -17.96 18.80
C VAL A 296 -17.52 -17.05 18.02
N GLY A 297 -18.45 -17.63 17.29
CA GLY A 297 -19.38 -16.87 16.48
C GLY A 297 -20.73 -17.54 16.30
N TYR A 298 -21.65 -16.79 15.70
CA TYR A 298 -22.99 -17.25 15.38
C TYR A 298 -23.26 -16.99 13.90
N GLY A 299 -23.80 -18.00 13.22
CA GLY A 299 -24.31 -17.86 11.87
C GLY A 299 -25.68 -17.19 11.85
N TYR A 300 -25.94 -16.41 10.83
CA TYR A 300 -27.23 -15.80 10.51
C TYR A 300 -27.76 -16.40 9.21
N GLY A 301 -29.04 -16.78 9.21
CA GLY A 301 -29.72 -17.31 8.03
C GLY A 301 -31.21 -17.45 8.26
N TYR A 302 -32.00 -17.39 7.20
CA TYR A 302 -33.47 -17.51 7.28
C TYR A 302 -34.12 -16.53 8.29
N GLY A 303 -33.59 -15.31 8.37
CA GLY A 303 -34.12 -14.25 9.23
C GLY A 303 -33.74 -14.35 10.71
N ARG A 304 -32.86 -15.27 11.11
CA ARG A 304 -32.47 -15.46 12.52
C ARG A 304 -31.02 -15.88 12.68
N PHE A 305 -30.46 -15.63 13.86
CA PHE A 305 -29.21 -16.25 14.27
C PHE A 305 -29.44 -17.70 14.69
N GLY A 306 -28.44 -18.55 14.43
CA GLY A 306 -28.40 -19.91 14.95
C GLY A 306 -28.35 -19.93 16.48
N SER A 307 -28.89 -20.97 17.09
CA SER A 307 -28.89 -21.15 18.55
C SER A 307 -27.62 -21.81 19.08
N THR A 308 -26.81 -22.42 18.21
CA THR A 308 -25.54 -23.06 18.55
C THR A 308 -24.37 -22.19 18.06
N PRO A 309 -23.36 -21.93 18.91
CA PRO A 309 -22.18 -21.20 18.49
C PRO A 309 -21.26 -22.08 17.64
N VAL A 310 -20.48 -21.45 16.78
CA VAL A 310 -19.36 -22.04 16.06
C VAL A 310 -18.07 -21.59 16.73
N VAL A 311 -17.25 -22.54 17.16
CA VAL A 311 -15.90 -22.26 17.64
C VAL A 311 -14.95 -22.36 16.46
N VAL A 312 -14.09 -21.36 16.31
CA VAL A 312 -13.09 -21.32 15.25
C VAL A 312 -11.71 -21.34 15.86
N LEU A 313 -10.83 -22.17 15.30
CA LEU A 313 -9.43 -22.29 15.69
C LEU A 313 -8.60 -22.25 14.41
N GLY A 314 -7.48 -21.56 14.45
CA GLY A 314 -6.53 -21.66 13.36
C GLY A 314 -5.23 -20.97 13.65
N GLY A 315 -4.22 -21.27 12.86
CA GLY A 315 -2.89 -20.75 13.08
C GLY A 315 -2.04 -20.79 11.82
N ALA A 316 -0.97 -20.02 11.88
CA ALA A 316 0.05 -19.95 10.85
C ALA A 316 1.42 -20.05 11.51
N THR A 317 2.28 -20.90 10.95
CA THR A 317 3.67 -21.04 11.36
C THR A 317 4.57 -20.93 10.13
N ARG A 318 5.41 -19.90 10.08
CA ARG A 318 6.41 -19.75 9.03
C ARG A 318 7.54 -20.74 9.29
N ILE A 319 7.83 -21.61 8.32
CA ILE A 319 8.87 -22.64 8.43
C ILE A 319 10.10 -22.34 7.57
N LEU A 320 9.93 -21.66 6.42
CA LEU A 320 11.01 -21.17 5.56
C LEU A 320 10.82 -19.68 5.28
N ARG A 321 11.81 -19.00 4.65
CA ARG A 321 11.75 -17.56 4.33
C ARG A 321 10.39 -17.14 3.74
N ARG A 322 9.88 -17.97 2.82
CA ARG A 322 8.65 -17.73 2.08
C ARG A 322 7.53 -18.72 2.40
N LEU A 323 7.80 -19.82 3.09
CA LEU A 323 6.83 -20.90 3.29
C LEU A 323 6.27 -20.89 4.71
N SER A 324 4.95 -20.90 4.83
CA SER A 324 4.22 -21.06 6.09
C SER A 324 3.27 -22.24 6.03
N LEU A 325 3.14 -22.97 7.12
CA LEU A 325 2.08 -23.97 7.32
C LEU A 325 0.88 -23.30 7.99
N LEU A 326 -0.31 -23.67 7.53
CA LEU A 326 -1.57 -23.10 7.97
C LEU A 326 -2.52 -24.23 8.41
N ASN A 327 -3.30 -23.96 9.44
CA ASN A 327 -4.41 -24.81 9.86
C ASN A 327 -5.59 -23.94 10.29
N GLU A 328 -6.79 -24.35 9.92
CA GLU A 328 -8.06 -23.71 10.25
C GLU A 328 -9.09 -24.80 10.52
N THR A 329 -9.93 -24.58 11.53
CA THR A 329 -10.85 -25.55 12.08
C THR A 329 -12.09 -24.85 12.62
N TYR A 330 -13.26 -25.25 12.13
CA TYR A 330 -14.57 -24.87 12.60
C TYR A 330 -15.16 -26.05 13.35
N ILE A 331 -15.60 -25.79 14.59
CA ILE A 331 -16.25 -26.76 15.46
C ILE A 331 -17.66 -26.25 15.68
N TYR A 332 -18.64 -27.04 15.28
CA TYR A 332 -20.06 -26.67 15.39
C TYR A 332 -20.90 -27.86 15.83
N GLU A 333 -22.04 -27.55 16.45
CA GLU A 333 -23.01 -28.54 16.89
C GLU A 333 -24.25 -28.50 16.01
N THR A 334 -24.66 -29.67 15.54
CA THR A 334 -25.96 -29.90 14.90
C THR A 334 -26.87 -30.67 15.85
N ASN A 335 -28.17 -30.52 15.67
CA ASN A 335 -29.16 -31.33 16.37
C ASN A 335 -29.87 -32.20 15.33
N VAL A 336 -29.65 -33.51 15.41
CA VAL A 336 -30.24 -34.50 14.51
C VAL A 336 -31.11 -35.40 15.37
N PHE A 337 -32.44 -35.33 15.18
CA PHE A 337 -33.43 -36.10 15.96
C PHE A 337 -33.32 -35.93 17.48
N GLY A 338 -33.01 -34.73 17.98
CA GLY A 338 -32.86 -34.46 19.41
C GLY A 338 -31.48 -34.80 19.97
N VAL A 339 -30.60 -35.42 19.17
CA VAL A 339 -29.23 -35.75 19.56
C VAL A 339 -28.29 -34.65 19.07
N LYS A 340 -27.55 -34.03 20.01
CA LYS A 340 -26.48 -33.10 19.68
C LYS A 340 -25.28 -33.86 19.13
N GLN A 341 -24.87 -33.52 17.91
CA GLN A 341 -23.66 -34.04 17.29
C GLN A 341 -22.69 -32.90 17.03
N ARG A 342 -21.43 -33.10 17.43
CA ARG A 342 -20.36 -32.14 17.20
C ARG A 342 -19.59 -32.53 15.95
N HIS A 343 -19.44 -31.58 15.06
CA HIS A 343 -18.71 -31.73 13.80
C HIS A 343 -17.45 -30.87 13.80
N LEU A 344 -16.44 -31.34 13.09
CA LEU A 344 -15.25 -30.59 12.75
C LEU A 344 -15.13 -30.49 11.24
N LEU A 345 -14.94 -29.28 10.75
CA LEU A 345 -14.58 -28.99 9.36
C LEU A 345 -13.37 -28.06 9.37
N GLY A 346 -12.40 -28.28 8.49
CA GLY A 346 -11.26 -27.38 8.45
C GLY A 346 -10.44 -27.47 7.19
N LEU A 347 -9.41 -26.64 7.16
CA LEU A 347 -8.39 -26.59 6.12
C LEU A 347 -7.01 -26.75 6.75
N PHE A 348 -6.13 -27.50 6.12
CA PHE A 348 -4.71 -27.45 6.42
C PHE A 348 -3.91 -27.35 5.13
N GLY A 349 -2.75 -26.73 5.19
CA GLY A 349 -1.94 -26.58 3.98
C GLY A 349 -0.82 -25.58 4.15
N ALA A 350 -0.45 -24.95 3.05
CA ALA A 350 0.74 -24.11 3.00
C ALA A 350 0.51 -22.82 2.22
N ARG A 351 1.23 -21.78 2.64
CA ARG A 351 1.30 -20.47 2.00
C ARG A 351 2.72 -20.15 1.60
N VAL A 352 2.91 -19.80 0.33
CA VAL A 352 4.14 -19.20 -0.18
C VAL A 352 3.92 -17.69 -0.28
N ALA A 353 4.72 -16.91 0.43
CA ALA A 353 4.62 -15.46 0.48
C ALA A 353 5.88 -14.77 -0.10
N ALA A 354 5.64 -13.74 -0.88
CA ALA A 354 6.57 -12.69 -1.24
C ALA A 354 6.09 -11.37 -0.60
N SER A 355 6.84 -10.30 -0.84
CA SER A 355 6.63 -8.98 -0.20
C SER A 355 5.22 -8.42 -0.41
N ARG A 356 4.60 -8.72 -1.57
CA ARG A 356 3.24 -8.27 -1.91
C ARG A 356 2.32 -9.35 -2.47
N LEU A 357 2.86 -10.51 -2.83
CA LEU A 357 2.11 -11.60 -3.46
C LEU A 357 2.17 -12.82 -2.55
N SER A 358 1.07 -13.53 -2.37
CA SER A 358 1.08 -14.84 -1.73
C SER A 358 0.18 -15.82 -2.44
N GLY A 359 0.63 -17.06 -2.55
CA GLY A 359 -0.15 -18.21 -2.98
C GLY A 359 -0.44 -19.14 -1.80
N THR A 360 -1.67 -19.62 -1.66
CA THR A 360 -2.06 -20.56 -0.60
C THR A 360 -2.72 -21.79 -1.21
N LEU A 361 -2.34 -22.97 -0.76
CA LEU A 361 -2.99 -24.24 -1.08
C LEU A 361 -3.49 -24.89 0.21
N GLY A 362 -4.74 -25.34 0.22
CA GLY A 362 -5.38 -25.99 1.37
C GLY A 362 -6.13 -27.27 0.97
N LEU A 363 -6.01 -28.26 1.84
CA LEU A 363 -6.76 -29.51 1.81
C LEU A 363 -7.88 -29.41 2.84
N ALA A 364 -9.11 -29.76 2.45
CA ALA A 364 -10.21 -29.81 3.40
C ALA A 364 -10.19 -31.12 4.18
N TYR A 365 -10.70 -31.08 5.39
CA TYR A 365 -10.96 -32.26 6.20
C TYR A 365 -12.23 -32.09 6.99
N SER A 366 -12.94 -33.19 7.20
CA SER A 366 -14.15 -33.26 8.01
C SER A 366 -14.17 -34.56 8.82
N ASP A 367 -14.48 -34.46 10.11
CA ASP A 367 -14.73 -35.60 11.02
C ASP A 367 -13.76 -36.79 10.83
N GLY A 368 -12.45 -36.49 10.75
CA GLY A 368 -11.38 -37.50 10.66
C GLY A 368 -11.05 -38.01 9.24
N SER A 369 -11.71 -37.48 8.21
CA SER A 369 -11.41 -37.78 6.80
C SER A 369 -10.87 -36.54 6.07
N ALA A 370 -9.78 -36.70 5.31
CA ALA A 370 -9.25 -35.65 4.44
C ALA A 370 -9.87 -35.78 3.04
N THR A 371 -10.32 -34.68 2.46
CA THR A 371 -11.00 -34.67 1.15
C THR A 371 -10.38 -33.57 0.28
N ALA A 372 -9.75 -33.99 -0.82
CA ALA A 372 -9.31 -33.21 -2.01
C ALA A 372 -8.57 -31.86 -1.78
N PRO A 373 -7.82 -31.35 -2.77
CA PRO A 373 -7.48 -29.93 -2.79
C PRO A 373 -8.76 -29.11 -2.85
N ALA A 374 -9.04 -28.39 -1.77
CA ALA A 374 -10.30 -27.66 -1.59
C ALA A 374 -10.12 -26.15 -1.67
N TYR A 375 -8.88 -25.67 -1.60
CA TYR A 375 -8.61 -24.24 -1.53
C TYR A 375 -7.32 -23.87 -2.27
N LEU A 376 -7.44 -23.01 -3.28
CA LEU A 376 -6.32 -22.38 -3.97
C LEU A 376 -6.55 -20.88 -3.92
N GLU A 377 -5.60 -20.11 -3.40
CA GLU A 377 -5.71 -18.66 -3.29
C GLU A 377 -4.48 -17.99 -3.85
N VAL A 378 -4.69 -16.92 -4.60
CA VAL A 378 -3.66 -15.92 -4.92
C VAL A 378 -4.10 -14.60 -4.33
N ALA A 379 -3.22 -13.96 -3.58
CA ALA A 379 -3.49 -12.71 -2.90
C ALA A 379 -2.39 -11.69 -3.18
N TYR A 380 -2.80 -10.45 -3.48
CA TYR A 380 -1.93 -9.33 -3.75
C TYR A 380 -2.23 -8.17 -2.79
N ARG A 381 -1.18 -7.58 -2.22
CA ARG A 381 -1.23 -6.45 -1.29
C ARG A 381 -0.61 -5.21 -1.89
N PHE A 382 -1.29 -4.09 -1.73
CA PHE A 382 -0.83 -2.78 -2.18
C PHE A 382 -1.32 -1.67 -1.23
N GLY A 383 -0.81 -0.45 -1.46
CA GLY A 383 -0.97 0.66 -0.52
C GLY A 383 0.15 0.67 0.52
N GLN A 384 -0.17 1.03 1.77
CA GLN A 384 0.79 1.06 2.88
C GLN A 384 1.11 -0.36 3.39
N VAL A 385 1.91 -1.10 2.62
CA VAL A 385 2.45 -2.40 3.03
C VAL A 385 3.76 -2.16 3.79
N LYS A 386 3.76 -2.28 5.12
CA LYS A 386 5.00 -2.44 5.92
C LYS A 386 5.45 -3.88 5.98
#